data_AF-A0A174IM58-F1
#
_entry.id   AF-A0A174IM58-F1
#
_cell.length_a   1.000
_cell.length_b   1.000
_cell.length_c   1.000
_cell.angle_alpha   90.00
_cell.angle_beta   90.00
_cell.angle_gamma   90.00
#
_symmetry.space_group_name_H-M   'P 1'
#
loop_
_entity.id
_entity.type
_entity.pdbx_description
1 polymer ?
#
loop_
_entity_poly.entity_id
_entity_poly.type
_entity_poly.pdbx_seq_one_letter_code
_entity_poly.pdbx_strand_id
1 'polypeptide(L)'
;MKSRRRKKQISAACHYAYTRLALNYYMYYEVILEGDLLSSRLERLSKRYHGLLKDFLEGSLELEELNGLRDDTASAMEANTAYTDVFQAYEYVLNRLEGRFEPQLMGNRNVRPDEEEWTAEIMAYIMDTDEPMVVNERVQSVVGQLPIRLTRNKFFAMVEEGMSVYKGGPVSSLDDMLYILRSEAMLVRPEDMETGYEDLHSIVREFEKTDFKVITAEEYRHLTAEMERAGQILMDTTGELMLFMDLINDLYVLMLSRKWAMMEVSEESLLKELLSEVQSLFEEGAVKAIPRELTDKLSMLEGKQETYFEQWMRLETEVKNAADGGDEDGEILRKIELLMSDSSFMSLERPGDRADQKVDEELMAGKLERFFGELSAAWEGKPKVLVRAVMSKILSRLPVFFDSLEEVRLYVEGSLRSCSDSKEKEISMRLIRMLIEQDIFDLEDY
;
A
#
# COMPACT_ATOMS: atom_id res chain seq x y z
N MET A 1 -27.05 -29.12 10.50
CA MET A 1 -27.06 -28.63 9.10
C MET A 1 -26.03 -27.53 8.85
N LYS A 2 -25.96 -26.48 9.69
CA LYS A 2 -24.96 -25.38 9.59
C LYS A 2 -23.49 -25.85 9.65
N SER A 3 -23.09 -26.65 10.66
CA SER A 3 -21.70 -27.17 10.76
C SER A 3 -21.27 -28.00 9.53
N ARG A 4 -22.16 -28.81 8.94
CA ARG A 4 -21.85 -29.57 7.71
C ARG A 4 -21.62 -28.65 6.49
N ARG A 5 -22.32 -27.52 6.40
CA ARG A 5 -22.12 -26.54 5.32
C ARG A 5 -20.80 -25.80 5.49
N ARG A 6 -20.47 -25.34 6.71
CA ARG A 6 -19.16 -24.73 7.00
C ARG A 6 -18.00 -25.65 6.63
N LYS A 7 -18.07 -26.93 6.97
CA LYS A 7 -17.03 -27.90 6.59
C LYS A 7 -16.87 -28.06 5.08
N LYS A 8 -17.97 -28.01 4.32
CA LYS A 8 -17.91 -28.01 2.85
C LYS A 8 -17.27 -26.74 2.31
N GLN A 9 -17.58 -25.58 2.91
CA GLN A 9 -17.00 -24.30 2.54
C GLN A 9 -15.49 -24.28 2.82
N ILE A 10 -15.08 -24.71 4.02
CA ILE A 10 -13.65 -24.88 4.38
C ILE A 10 -12.95 -25.85 3.42
N SER A 11 -13.60 -26.95 3.04
CA SER A 11 -13.04 -27.87 2.04
C SER A 11 -12.88 -27.21 0.67
N ALA A 12 -13.84 -26.40 0.22
CA ALA A 12 -13.74 -25.67 -1.06
C ALA A 12 -12.58 -24.65 -1.03
N ALA A 13 -12.42 -23.92 0.08
CA ALA A 13 -11.25 -23.05 0.28
C ALA A 13 -9.93 -23.83 0.23
N CYS A 14 -9.88 -25.02 0.85
CA CYS A 14 -8.69 -25.87 0.78
C CYS A 14 -8.33 -26.21 -0.67
N HIS A 15 -9.31 -26.66 -1.47
CA HIS A 15 -9.10 -27.01 -2.88
C HIS A 15 -8.60 -25.82 -3.70
N TYR A 16 -9.22 -24.65 -3.51
CA TYR A 16 -8.83 -23.42 -4.17
C TYR A 16 -7.41 -22.99 -3.79
N ALA A 17 -7.12 -22.87 -2.49
CA ALA A 17 -5.82 -22.44 -1.98
C ALA A 17 -4.70 -23.39 -2.38
N TYR A 18 -4.93 -24.71 -2.40
CA TYR A 18 -3.91 -25.69 -2.81
C TYR A 18 -3.56 -25.54 -4.29
N THR A 19 -4.59 -25.39 -5.13
CA THR A 19 -4.40 -25.21 -6.58
C THR A 19 -3.70 -23.88 -6.86
N ARG A 20 -4.15 -22.80 -6.21
CA ARG A 20 -3.53 -21.47 -6.31
C ARG A 20 -2.08 -21.48 -5.83
N LEU A 21 -1.79 -22.15 -4.71
CA LEU A 21 -0.43 -22.29 -4.20
C LEU A 21 0.50 -22.99 -5.19
N ALA A 22 0.05 -24.09 -5.80
CA ALA A 22 0.86 -24.81 -6.79
C ALA A 22 1.20 -23.95 -8.01
N LEU A 23 0.22 -23.19 -8.52
CA LEU A 23 0.41 -22.27 -9.65
C LEU A 23 1.29 -21.07 -9.28
N ASN A 24 0.98 -20.40 -8.17
CA ASN A 24 1.69 -19.20 -7.75
C ASN A 24 3.11 -19.52 -7.30
N TYR A 25 3.37 -20.68 -6.71
CA TYR A 25 4.72 -21.07 -6.30
C TYR A 25 5.61 -21.41 -7.49
N TYR A 26 5.02 -22.01 -8.54
CA TYR A 26 5.67 -22.16 -9.83
C TYR A 26 6.00 -20.80 -10.45
N MET A 27 5.03 -19.89 -10.52
CA MET A 27 5.24 -18.53 -11.05
C MET A 27 6.27 -17.75 -10.23
N TYR A 28 6.26 -17.91 -8.91
CA TYR A 28 7.27 -17.33 -8.02
C TYR A 28 8.67 -17.81 -8.40
N TYR A 29 8.85 -19.10 -8.66
CA TYR A 29 10.13 -19.61 -9.16
C TYR A 29 10.53 -19.00 -10.52
N GLU A 30 9.59 -18.83 -11.45
CA GLU A 30 9.88 -18.16 -12.73
C GLU A 30 10.35 -16.71 -12.52
N VAL A 31 9.65 -15.95 -11.66
CA VAL A 31 10.03 -14.57 -11.32
C VAL A 31 11.45 -14.52 -10.72
N ILE A 32 11.78 -15.44 -9.80
CA ILE A 32 13.14 -15.50 -9.22
C ILE A 32 14.19 -15.90 -10.26
N LEU A 33 13.84 -16.77 -11.22
CA LEU A 33 14.76 -17.23 -12.26
C LEU A 33 15.03 -16.14 -13.32
N GLU A 34 14.03 -15.33 -13.64
CA GLU A 34 14.09 -14.25 -14.63
C GLU A 34 14.62 -12.93 -14.05
N GLY A 35 14.39 -12.68 -12.76
CA GLY A 35 14.77 -11.46 -12.06
C GLY A 35 16.25 -11.37 -11.68
N ASP A 36 16.69 -10.15 -11.40
CA ASP A 36 17.93 -9.92 -10.65
C ASP A 36 17.72 -10.32 -9.17
N LEU A 37 18.82 -10.63 -8.46
CA LEU A 37 18.84 -11.10 -7.07
C LEU A 37 17.78 -10.42 -6.17
N LEU A 38 17.01 -11.23 -5.46
CA LEU A 38 16.09 -10.77 -4.41
C LEU A 38 16.80 -9.85 -3.42
N SER A 39 16.06 -8.92 -2.83
CA SER A 39 16.57 -8.20 -1.65
C SER A 39 17.02 -9.20 -0.57
N SER A 40 18.11 -8.91 0.14
CA SER A 40 18.67 -9.82 1.15
C SER A 40 17.65 -10.18 2.25
N ARG A 41 16.68 -9.29 2.50
CA ARG A 41 15.55 -9.53 3.40
C ARG A 41 14.57 -10.54 2.82
N LEU A 42 14.19 -10.41 1.55
CA LEU A 42 13.28 -11.36 0.91
C LEU A 42 13.94 -12.73 0.75
N GLU A 43 15.23 -12.80 0.41
CA GLU A 43 15.97 -14.08 0.40
C GLU A 43 15.85 -14.85 1.72
N ARG A 44 16.00 -14.14 2.85
CA ARG A 44 15.86 -14.73 4.20
C ARG A 44 14.44 -15.25 4.45
N LEU A 45 13.43 -14.46 4.07
CA LEU A 45 12.03 -14.83 4.22
C LEU A 45 11.68 -16.04 3.33
N SER A 46 12.09 -16.03 2.06
CA SER A 46 11.86 -17.11 1.10
C SER A 46 12.52 -18.40 1.55
N LYS A 47 13.77 -18.35 2.05
CA LYS A 47 14.43 -19.53 2.61
C LYS A 47 13.65 -20.13 3.78
N ARG A 48 13.09 -19.30 4.66
CA ARG A 48 12.23 -19.77 5.75
C ARG A 48 10.96 -20.40 5.19
N TYR A 49 10.30 -19.76 4.22
CA TYR A 49 9.12 -20.30 3.56
C TYR A 49 9.35 -21.67 2.93
N HIS A 50 10.45 -21.87 2.18
CA HIS A 50 10.75 -23.17 1.58
C HIS A 50 10.94 -24.29 2.62
N GLY A 51 11.48 -23.94 3.80
CA GLY A 51 11.55 -24.85 4.94
C GLY A 51 10.16 -25.19 5.49
N LEU A 52 9.31 -24.19 5.72
CA LEU A 52 7.94 -24.40 6.21
C LEU A 52 7.07 -25.19 5.21
N LEU A 53 7.24 -24.95 3.91
CA LEU A 53 6.55 -25.71 2.88
C LEU A 53 6.98 -27.18 2.89
N LYS A 54 8.27 -27.45 3.11
CA LYS A 54 8.77 -28.82 3.29
C LYS A 54 8.16 -29.49 4.51
N ASP A 55 8.16 -28.79 5.65
CA ASP A 55 7.53 -29.28 6.88
C ASP A 55 6.02 -29.54 6.68
N PHE A 56 5.34 -28.73 5.87
CA PHE A 56 3.94 -28.96 5.51
C PHE A 56 3.76 -30.25 4.69
N LEU A 57 4.61 -30.46 3.68
CA LEU A 57 4.59 -31.66 2.84
C LEU A 57 4.90 -32.93 3.64
N GLU A 58 5.77 -32.83 4.66
CA GLU A 58 6.11 -33.91 5.59
C GLU A 58 5.09 -34.10 6.73
N GLY A 59 4.19 -33.12 6.94
CA GLY A 59 3.16 -33.14 7.96
C GLY A 59 3.64 -32.72 9.36
N SER A 60 4.79 -32.04 9.46
CA SER A 60 5.43 -31.55 10.69
C SER A 60 5.26 -30.04 10.92
N LEU A 61 4.68 -29.29 9.98
CA LEU A 61 4.51 -27.83 10.12
C LEU A 61 3.61 -27.46 11.32
N GLU A 62 4.09 -26.52 12.12
CA GLU A 62 3.34 -25.88 13.20
C GLU A 62 2.81 -24.50 12.77
N LEU A 63 1.60 -24.14 13.23
CA LEU A 63 0.91 -22.92 12.78
C LEU A 63 1.61 -21.65 13.28
N GLU A 64 2.23 -21.70 14.45
CA GLU A 64 2.96 -20.60 15.08
C GLU A 64 4.16 -20.14 14.24
N GLU A 65 4.87 -21.06 13.59
CA GLU A 65 5.99 -20.73 12.69
C GLU A 65 5.49 -19.96 11.46
N LEU A 66 4.33 -20.35 10.94
CA LEU A 66 3.70 -19.68 9.80
C LEU A 66 3.17 -18.30 10.17
N ASN A 67 2.63 -18.11 11.39
CA ASN A 67 2.30 -16.79 11.93
C ASN A 67 3.51 -15.88 11.94
N GLY A 68 4.64 -16.36 12.50
CA GLY A 68 5.86 -15.56 12.57
C GLY A 68 6.37 -15.16 11.19
N LEU A 69 6.34 -16.05 10.19
CA LEU A 69 6.73 -15.70 8.82
C LEU A 69 5.80 -14.64 8.21
N ARG A 70 4.49 -14.75 8.46
CA ARG A 70 3.50 -13.77 8.00
C ARG A 70 3.74 -12.39 8.61
N ASP A 71 3.98 -12.33 9.92
CA ASP A 71 4.24 -11.08 10.64
C ASP A 71 5.56 -10.42 10.19
N ASP A 72 6.61 -11.20 9.98
CA ASP A 72 7.89 -10.71 9.46
C ASP A 72 7.76 -10.14 8.04
N THR A 73 6.91 -10.77 7.21
CA THR A 73 6.62 -10.33 5.84
C THR A 73 5.77 -9.06 5.83
N ALA A 74 4.76 -8.96 6.70
CA ALA A 74 4.00 -7.74 6.90
C ALA A 74 4.90 -6.58 7.37
N SER A 75 5.82 -6.85 8.29
CA SER A 75 6.82 -5.87 8.75
C SER A 75 7.77 -5.44 7.63
N ALA A 76 8.08 -6.32 6.67
CA ALA A 76 8.85 -5.95 5.48
C ALA A 76 8.06 -4.99 4.57
N MET A 77 6.78 -5.27 4.32
CA MET A 77 5.90 -4.39 3.55
C MET A 77 5.71 -3.03 4.23
N GLU A 78 5.62 -2.99 5.56
CA GLU A 78 5.56 -1.73 6.32
C GLU A 78 6.85 -0.89 6.15
N ALA A 79 8.02 -1.54 6.20
CA ALA A 79 9.29 -0.87 5.92
C ALA A 79 9.37 -0.33 4.48
N ASN A 80 8.93 -1.13 3.51
CA ASN A 80 8.86 -0.72 2.11
C ASN A 80 7.94 0.50 1.93
N THR A 81 6.76 0.46 2.53
CA THR A 81 5.78 1.57 2.53
C THR A 81 6.37 2.83 3.18
N ALA A 82 7.06 2.69 4.31
CA ALA A 82 7.69 3.82 4.99
C ALA A 82 8.77 4.49 4.11
N TYR A 83 9.55 3.72 3.33
CA TYR A 83 10.44 4.30 2.32
C TYR A 83 9.68 5.00 1.20
N THR A 84 8.64 4.37 0.64
CA THR A 84 7.77 5.00 -0.37
C THR A 84 7.28 6.37 0.09
N ASP A 85 6.83 6.47 1.34
CA ASP A 85 6.35 7.74 1.90
C ASP A 85 7.45 8.81 1.98
N VAL A 86 8.65 8.41 2.41
CA VAL A 86 9.84 9.27 2.45
C VAL A 86 10.21 9.77 1.06
N PHE A 87 10.25 8.88 0.06
CA PHE A 87 10.63 9.22 -1.31
C PHE A 87 9.60 10.12 -1.97
N GLN A 88 8.31 9.87 -1.83
CA GLN A 88 7.26 10.78 -2.30
C GLN A 88 7.36 12.18 -1.69
N ALA A 89 7.75 12.28 -0.41
CA ALA A 89 7.97 13.59 0.22
C ALA A 89 9.16 14.35 -0.41
N TYR A 90 10.24 13.64 -0.77
CA TYR A 90 11.37 14.23 -1.46
C TYR A 90 11.12 14.47 -2.96
N GLU A 91 10.30 13.65 -3.61
CA GLU A 91 9.83 13.87 -4.98
C GLU A 91 9.08 15.20 -5.06
N TYR A 92 8.18 15.48 -4.11
CA TYR A 92 7.55 16.79 -4.02
C TYR A 92 8.60 17.91 -3.95
N VAL A 93 9.66 17.75 -3.15
CA VAL A 93 10.73 18.75 -3.05
C VAL A 93 11.46 18.94 -4.38
N LEU A 94 11.82 17.85 -5.07
CA LEU A 94 12.48 17.90 -6.38
C LEU A 94 11.59 18.56 -7.43
N ASN A 95 10.30 18.20 -7.49
CA ASN A 95 9.34 18.79 -8.41
C ASN A 95 9.30 20.32 -8.26
N ARG A 96 9.33 20.85 -7.02
CA ARG A 96 9.36 22.32 -6.80
C ARG A 96 10.65 23.00 -7.25
N LEU A 97 11.71 22.25 -7.46
CA LEU A 97 12.98 22.73 -7.96
C LEU A 97 13.10 22.57 -9.48
N GLU A 98 12.29 21.72 -10.10
CA GLU A 98 12.35 21.37 -11.53
C GLU A 98 12.39 22.62 -12.42
N GLY A 99 11.51 23.61 -12.19
CA GLY A 99 11.50 24.85 -12.99
C GLY A 99 12.80 25.67 -12.93
N ARG A 100 13.72 25.38 -11.99
CA ARG A 100 15.06 26.01 -11.92
C ARG A 100 16.06 25.32 -12.85
N PHE A 101 15.94 24.01 -13.02
CA PHE A 101 16.96 23.17 -13.67
C PHE A 101 16.51 22.61 -15.03
N GLU A 102 15.21 22.40 -15.21
CA GLU A 102 14.60 21.89 -16.44
C GLU A 102 13.58 22.91 -17.03
N PRO A 103 13.97 24.18 -17.29
CA PRO A 103 13.05 25.23 -17.73
C PRO A 103 12.45 24.99 -19.13
N GLN A 104 12.90 23.98 -19.86
CA GLN A 104 12.33 23.55 -21.15
C GLN A 104 11.09 22.67 -20.99
N LEU A 105 10.91 22.05 -19.82
CA LEU A 105 9.69 21.32 -19.48
C LEU A 105 8.57 22.28 -19.06
N MET A 106 8.93 23.53 -18.73
CA MET A 106 7.99 24.61 -18.50
C MET A 106 7.39 25.07 -19.84
N GLY A 107 6.09 25.37 -19.85
CA GLY A 107 5.40 25.90 -21.02
C GLY A 107 5.95 27.25 -21.52
N ASN A 108 5.17 27.97 -22.33
CA ASN A 108 5.63 29.22 -22.93
C ASN A 108 6.11 30.25 -21.88
N ARG A 109 7.44 30.44 -21.80
CA ARG A 109 8.17 31.23 -20.77
C ARG A 109 7.78 32.72 -20.68
N ASN A 110 6.91 33.19 -21.56
CA ASN A 110 6.49 34.58 -21.65
C ASN A 110 5.06 34.83 -21.12
N VAL A 111 4.33 33.78 -20.74
CA VAL A 111 3.00 33.92 -20.13
C VAL A 111 3.19 34.11 -18.64
N ARG A 112 2.73 35.24 -18.10
CA ARG A 112 2.71 35.44 -16.65
C ARG A 112 1.64 34.53 -16.05
N PRO A 113 1.88 33.95 -14.87
CA PRO A 113 0.84 33.32 -14.08
C PRO A 113 -0.38 34.24 -13.96
N ASP A 114 -1.50 33.85 -14.55
CA ASP A 114 -2.81 34.45 -14.28
C ASP A 114 -3.50 33.56 -13.25
N GLU A 115 -3.39 33.96 -11.99
CA GLU A 115 -3.91 33.19 -10.86
C GLU A 115 -5.43 33.08 -10.88
N GLU A 116 -6.13 34.05 -11.48
CA GLU A 116 -7.59 34.01 -11.63
C GLU A 116 -7.99 33.00 -12.70
N GLU A 117 -7.31 33.01 -13.85
CA GLU A 117 -7.50 32.03 -14.92
C GLU A 117 -7.18 30.60 -14.43
N TRP A 118 -6.07 30.42 -13.73
CA TRP A 118 -5.68 29.12 -13.18
C TRP A 118 -6.63 28.63 -12.09
N THR A 119 -7.13 29.52 -11.23
CA THR A 119 -8.16 29.15 -10.26
C THR A 119 -9.43 28.70 -10.98
N ALA A 120 -9.84 29.40 -12.04
CA ALA A 120 -11.02 29.02 -12.83
C ALA A 120 -10.82 27.67 -13.53
N GLU A 121 -9.65 27.40 -14.09
CA GLU A 121 -9.28 26.14 -14.72
C GLU A 121 -9.35 24.96 -13.73
N ILE A 122 -8.73 25.12 -12.55
CA ILE A 122 -8.76 24.11 -11.48
C ILE A 122 -10.20 23.83 -11.04
N MET A 123 -10.98 24.88 -10.80
CA MET A 123 -12.37 24.72 -10.36
C MET A 123 -13.23 24.08 -11.43
N ALA A 124 -13.00 24.40 -12.72
CA ALA A 124 -13.70 23.74 -13.82
C ALA A 124 -13.43 22.24 -13.83
N TYR A 125 -12.18 21.81 -13.66
CA TYR A 125 -11.82 20.39 -13.54
C TYR A 125 -12.51 19.71 -12.36
N ILE A 126 -12.45 20.30 -11.16
CA ILE A 126 -13.09 19.74 -9.96
C ILE A 126 -14.60 19.56 -10.18
N MET A 127 -15.25 20.51 -10.86
CA MET A 127 -16.70 20.54 -11.08
C MET A 127 -17.15 19.91 -12.40
N ASP A 128 -16.25 19.28 -13.18
CA ASP A 128 -16.58 18.62 -14.45
C ASP A 128 -17.33 17.28 -14.26
N THR A 129 -17.74 16.98 -13.04
CA THR A 129 -18.52 15.80 -12.67
C THR A 129 -19.54 16.16 -11.59
N ASP A 130 -20.70 15.51 -11.64
CA ASP A 130 -21.75 15.64 -10.62
C ASP A 130 -21.59 14.60 -9.49
N GLU A 131 -20.62 13.68 -9.59
CA GLU A 131 -20.40 12.61 -8.60
C GLU A 131 -19.64 13.13 -7.36
N PRO A 132 -20.26 13.20 -6.17
CA PRO A 132 -19.64 13.82 -5.00
C PRO A 132 -18.34 13.15 -4.54
N MET A 133 -18.22 11.84 -4.75
CA MET A 133 -17.01 11.09 -4.40
C MET A 133 -15.83 11.50 -5.29
N VAL A 134 -16.06 11.60 -6.61
CA VAL A 134 -15.05 12.03 -7.57
C VAL A 134 -14.66 13.48 -7.34
N VAL A 135 -15.63 14.36 -7.04
CA VAL A 135 -15.34 15.75 -6.64
C VAL A 135 -14.40 15.80 -5.44
N ASN A 136 -14.65 14.99 -4.40
CA ASN A 136 -13.80 14.94 -3.21
C ASN A 136 -12.38 14.46 -3.50
N GLU A 137 -12.24 13.42 -4.31
CA GLU A 137 -10.94 12.90 -4.76
C GLU A 137 -10.17 13.95 -5.56
N ARG A 138 -10.82 14.64 -6.50
CA ARG A 138 -10.22 15.75 -7.26
C ARG A 138 -9.77 16.89 -6.36
N VAL A 139 -10.56 17.25 -5.35
CA VAL A 139 -10.18 18.27 -4.34
C VAL A 139 -8.92 17.83 -3.60
N GLN A 140 -8.87 16.60 -3.11
CA GLN A 140 -7.70 16.05 -2.39
C GLN A 140 -6.44 16.06 -3.27
N SER A 141 -6.55 15.60 -4.51
CA SER A 141 -5.45 15.57 -5.48
C SER A 141 -4.94 16.98 -5.80
N VAL A 142 -5.83 17.94 -6.06
CA VAL A 142 -5.47 19.35 -6.29
C VAL A 142 -4.80 19.95 -5.05
N VAL A 143 -5.35 19.74 -3.86
CA VAL A 143 -4.76 20.22 -2.59
C VAL A 143 -3.34 19.70 -2.42
N GLY A 144 -3.09 18.44 -2.78
CA GLY A 144 -1.76 17.83 -2.74
C GLY A 144 -0.75 18.50 -3.68
N GLN A 145 -1.21 19.08 -4.80
CA GLN A 145 -0.35 19.73 -5.81
C GLN A 145 -0.22 21.25 -5.64
N LEU A 146 -1.02 21.89 -4.80
CA LEU A 146 -0.94 23.33 -4.58
C LEU A 146 0.32 23.73 -3.76
N PRO A 147 0.86 24.94 -3.97
CA PRO A 147 2.02 25.39 -3.20
C PRO A 147 1.59 25.76 -1.77
N ILE A 148 2.23 25.15 -0.77
CA ILE A 148 1.87 25.39 0.64
C ILE A 148 2.61 26.61 1.21
N ARG A 149 1.85 27.58 1.73
CA ARG A 149 2.34 28.78 2.45
C ARG A 149 1.57 29.02 3.75
N LEU A 150 1.23 27.94 4.45
CA LEU A 150 0.49 27.99 5.71
C LEU A 150 1.39 28.24 6.91
N THR A 151 0.83 28.89 7.94
CA THR A 151 1.42 28.87 9.28
C THR A 151 1.14 27.52 9.94
N ARG A 152 1.95 27.12 10.93
CA ARG A 152 1.72 25.86 11.68
C ARG A 152 0.32 25.81 12.30
N ASN A 153 -0.12 26.91 12.91
CA ASN A 153 -1.44 26.98 13.54
C ASN A 153 -2.58 26.83 12.53
N LYS A 154 -2.48 27.47 11.35
CA LYS A 154 -3.50 27.31 10.31
C LYS A 154 -3.52 25.88 9.77
N PHE A 155 -2.35 25.27 9.58
CA PHE A 155 -2.24 23.88 9.18
C PHE A 155 -2.89 22.93 10.20
N PHE A 156 -2.54 23.03 11.49
CA PHE A 156 -3.13 22.17 12.52
C PHE A 156 -4.65 22.35 12.65
N ALA A 157 -5.16 23.57 12.50
CA ALA A 157 -6.60 23.82 12.47
C ALA A 157 -7.30 23.13 11.29
N MET A 158 -6.67 23.08 10.10
CA MET A 158 -7.21 22.35 8.96
C MET A 158 -7.19 20.83 9.18
N VAL A 159 -6.13 20.32 9.82
CA VAL A 159 -6.08 18.90 10.20
C VAL A 159 -7.18 18.57 11.22
N GLU A 160 -7.36 19.39 12.24
CA GLU A 160 -8.42 19.22 13.24
C GLU A 160 -9.81 19.22 12.59
N GLU A 161 -10.05 20.12 11.64
CA GLU A 161 -11.31 20.18 10.90
C GLU A 161 -11.56 18.91 10.07
N GLY A 162 -10.57 18.46 9.29
CA GLY A 162 -10.70 17.22 8.49
C GLY A 162 -10.85 15.96 9.33
N MET A 163 -10.33 15.96 10.55
CA MET A 163 -10.46 14.83 11.48
C MET A 163 -11.79 14.86 12.25
N SER A 164 -12.57 15.94 12.16
CA SER A 164 -13.84 16.09 12.89
C SER A 164 -14.89 15.04 12.47
N VAL A 165 -14.80 14.53 11.25
CA VAL A 165 -15.71 13.50 10.70
C VAL A 165 -15.70 12.19 11.50
N TYR A 166 -14.64 11.92 12.27
CA TYR A 166 -14.52 10.73 13.10
C TYR A 166 -15.22 10.86 14.46
N LYS A 167 -15.71 12.06 14.85
CA LYS A 167 -16.43 12.26 16.12
C LYS A 167 -17.70 11.41 16.15
N GLY A 168 -17.90 10.68 17.25
CA GLY A 168 -19.02 9.76 17.43
C GLY A 168 -18.91 8.42 16.67
N GLY A 169 -17.88 8.27 15.81
CA GLY A 169 -17.54 7.03 15.13
C GLY A 169 -16.70 6.08 15.99
N PRO A 170 -16.32 4.89 15.47
CA PRO A 170 -15.45 3.95 16.16
C PRO A 170 -14.04 4.52 16.39
N VAL A 171 -13.45 4.22 17.55
CA VAL A 171 -12.07 4.64 17.87
C VAL A 171 -11.06 4.04 16.91
N SER A 172 -11.29 2.82 16.41
CA SER A 172 -10.44 2.16 15.41
C SER A 172 -10.32 2.99 14.14
N SER A 173 -11.42 3.50 13.59
CA SER A 173 -11.41 4.33 12.38
C SER A 173 -10.59 5.62 12.55
N LEU A 174 -10.61 6.22 13.75
CA LEU A 174 -9.74 7.36 14.06
C LEU A 174 -8.27 6.94 14.17
N ASP A 175 -7.98 5.79 14.78
CA ASP A 175 -6.62 5.26 14.88
C ASP A 175 -6.04 4.91 13.51
N ASP A 176 -6.82 4.30 12.62
CA ASP A 176 -6.45 3.96 11.25
C ASP A 176 -6.09 5.23 10.47
N MET A 177 -6.93 6.27 10.54
CA MET A 177 -6.64 7.54 9.87
C MET A 177 -5.40 8.23 10.45
N LEU A 178 -5.23 8.23 11.77
CA LEU A 178 -4.02 8.78 12.40
C LEU A 178 -2.77 7.99 12.02
N TYR A 179 -2.88 6.68 11.82
CA TYR A 179 -1.78 5.87 11.30
C TYR A 179 -1.41 6.30 9.88
N ILE A 180 -2.39 6.45 8.98
CA ILE A 180 -2.17 6.98 7.62
C ILE A 180 -1.44 8.33 7.69
N LEU A 181 -1.95 9.27 8.50
CA LEU A 181 -1.30 10.59 8.63
C LEU A 181 0.11 10.52 9.19
N ARG A 182 0.42 9.57 10.08
CA ARG A 182 1.79 9.35 10.58
C ARG A 182 2.70 8.78 9.48
N SER A 183 2.18 7.91 8.63
CA SER A 183 2.91 7.37 7.49
C SER A 183 3.30 8.50 6.52
N GLU A 184 2.32 9.30 6.12
CA GLU A 184 2.48 10.48 5.26
C GLU A 184 3.44 11.54 5.87
N ALA A 185 3.48 11.60 7.20
CA ALA A 185 4.37 12.47 7.96
C ALA A 185 5.80 11.96 8.11
N MET A 186 6.11 10.77 7.58
CA MET A 186 7.40 10.09 7.76
C MET A 186 7.71 9.80 9.25
N LEU A 187 6.65 9.59 10.05
CA LEU A 187 6.74 9.27 11.49
C LEU A 187 6.73 7.77 11.76
N VAL A 188 6.22 6.96 10.84
CA VAL A 188 6.28 5.50 10.93
C VAL A 188 7.72 5.04 10.68
N ARG A 189 8.32 4.38 11.67
CA ARG A 189 9.69 3.85 11.61
C ARG A 189 9.71 2.44 12.18
N PRO A 190 9.61 1.40 11.33
CA PRO A 190 9.77 0.02 11.76
C PRO A 190 11.14 -0.20 12.43
N GLU A 191 11.19 -1.09 13.42
CA GLU A 191 12.43 -1.33 14.20
C GLU A 191 13.59 -1.82 13.33
N ASP A 192 13.31 -2.62 12.29
CA ASP A 192 14.28 -3.20 11.36
C ASP A 192 14.14 -2.58 9.95
N MET A 193 14.10 -1.24 9.86
CA MET A 193 13.88 -0.52 8.60
C MET A 193 15.08 -0.54 7.64
N GLU A 194 16.31 -0.73 8.13
CA GLU A 194 17.52 -0.68 7.28
C GLU A 194 17.89 -2.04 6.69
N THR A 195 17.69 -3.13 7.44
CA THR A 195 18.11 -4.47 7.01
C THR A 195 17.38 -4.90 5.73
N GLY A 196 18.16 -5.16 4.68
CA GLY A 196 17.69 -5.49 3.33
C GLY A 196 17.13 -4.33 2.52
N TYR A 197 17.27 -3.10 3.03
CA TYR A 197 16.94 -1.85 2.36
C TYR A 197 18.11 -0.85 2.41
N GLU A 198 19.34 -1.35 2.49
CA GLU A 198 20.55 -0.54 2.66
C GLU A 198 20.73 0.47 1.53
N ASP A 199 20.38 0.09 0.30
CA ASP A 199 20.40 0.95 -0.87
C ASP A 199 19.41 2.12 -0.74
N LEU A 200 18.14 1.84 -0.42
CA LEU A 200 17.13 2.87 -0.17
C LEU A 200 17.55 3.78 0.99
N HIS A 201 18.08 3.20 2.07
CA HIS A 201 18.55 3.96 3.21
C HIS A 201 19.68 4.92 2.81
N SER A 202 20.66 4.45 2.03
CA SER A 202 21.76 5.28 1.53
C SER A 202 21.25 6.47 0.73
N ILE A 203 20.29 6.24 -0.17
CA ILE A 203 19.68 7.32 -0.96
C ILE A 203 18.98 8.33 -0.05
N VAL A 204 18.14 7.88 0.90
CA VAL A 204 17.46 8.77 1.86
C VAL A 204 18.47 9.65 2.61
N ARG A 205 19.61 9.07 3.03
CA ARG A 205 20.67 9.81 3.73
C ARG A 205 21.35 10.86 2.85
N GLU A 206 21.37 10.66 1.54
CA GLU A 206 21.83 11.68 0.60
C GLU A 206 20.84 12.86 0.54
N PHE A 207 19.54 12.57 0.38
CA PHE A 207 18.48 13.58 0.43
C PHE A 207 18.48 14.38 1.73
N GLU A 208 18.66 13.72 2.89
CA GLU A 208 18.69 14.39 4.20
C GLU A 208 19.87 15.37 4.37
N LYS A 209 20.99 15.13 3.68
CA LYS A 209 22.21 15.97 3.77
C LYS A 209 22.21 17.13 2.80
N THR A 210 21.34 17.10 1.78
CA THR A 210 21.29 18.11 0.72
C THR A 210 20.68 19.43 1.22
N ASP A 211 21.37 20.54 0.96
CA ASP A 211 20.79 21.88 1.11
C ASP A 211 20.09 22.30 -0.19
N PHE A 212 18.79 21.98 -0.28
CA PHE A 212 17.93 22.29 -1.42
C PHE A 212 17.84 23.79 -1.77
N LYS A 213 18.33 24.71 -0.92
CA LYS A 213 18.37 26.14 -1.24
C LYS A 213 19.48 26.51 -2.21
N VAL A 214 20.60 25.80 -2.17
CA VAL A 214 21.82 26.09 -2.92
C VAL A 214 22.28 24.94 -3.81
N ILE A 215 21.40 23.94 -3.99
CA ILE A 215 21.61 22.79 -4.87
C ILE A 215 22.00 23.22 -6.29
N THR A 216 22.96 22.52 -6.86
CA THR A 216 23.43 22.70 -8.23
C THR A 216 22.59 21.89 -9.23
N ALA A 217 22.72 22.21 -10.52
CA ALA A 217 22.04 21.44 -11.57
C ALA A 217 22.56 19.99 -11.68
N GLU A 218 23.81 19.74 -11.30
CA GLU A 218 24.41 18.41 -11.27
C GLU A 218 23.86 17.58 -10.11
N GLU A 219 23.85 18.13 -8.90
CA GLU A 219 23.23 17.49 -7.73
C GLU A 219 21.74 17.24 -7.94
N TYR A 220 21.00 18.19 -8.55
CA TYR A 220 19.60 18.00 -8.89
C TYR A 220 19.39 16.77 -9.79
N ARG A 221 20.11 16.69 -10.92
CA ARG A 221 19.99 15.56 -11.86
C ARG A 221 20.40 14.24 -11.22
N HIS A 222 21.44 14.25 -10.39
CA HIS A 222 21.85 13.07 -9.63
C HIS A 222 20.75 12.59 -8.68
N LEU A 223 20.18 13.49 -7.87
CA LEU A 223 19.08 13.14 -6.95
C LEU A 223 17.82 12.69 -7.69
N THR A 224 17.51 13.25 -8.86
CA THR A 224 16.41 12.76 -9.70
C THR A 224 16.67 11.34 -10.19
N ALA A 225 17.89 11.02 -10.64
CA ALA A 225 18.23 9.65 -11.05
C ALA A 225 18.20 8.66 -9.88
N GLU A 226 18.66 9.04 -8.69
CA GLU A 226 18.55 8.20 -7.49
C GLU A 226 17.09 8.05 -7.03
N MET A 227 16.22 9.05 -7.24
CA MET A 227 14.78 8.94 -6.99
C MET A 227 14.14 7.91 -7.93
N GLU A 228 14.45 7.94 -9.23
CA GLU A 228 13.97 6.96 -10.21
C GLU A 228 14.44 5.54 -9.83
N ARG A 229 15.72 5.39 -9.43
CA ARG A 229 16.28 4.13 -8.95
C ARG A 229 15.54 3.62 -7.70
N ALA A 230 15.30 4.49 -6.73
CA ALA A 230 14.54 4.15 -5.52
C ALA A 230 13.10 3.72 -5.86
N GLY A 231 12.44 4.43 -6.77
CA GLY A 231 11.10 4.11 -7.23
C GLY A 231 11.02 2.71 -7.85
N GLN A 232 11.99 2.34 -8.69
CA GLN A 232 12.05 1.01 -9.28
C GLN A 232 12.25 -0.08 -8.22
N ILE A 233 13.22 0.09 -7.31
CA ILE A 233 13.46 -0.86 -6.20
C ILE A 233 12.19 -1.07 -5.37
N LEU A 234 11.49 0.02 -5.03
CA LEU A 234 10.25 -0.05 -4.24
C LEU A 234 9.12 -0.75 -4.98
N MET A 235 8.96 -0.49 -6.28
CA MET A 235 7.93 -1.11 -7.12
C MET A 235 8.16 -2.62 -7.21
N ASP A 236 9.39 -3.04 -7.53
CA ASP A 236 9.77 -4.44 -7.64
C ASP A 236 9.59 -5.15 -6.30
N THR A 237 10.11 -4.57 -5.22
CA THR A 237 9.99 -5.15 -3.86
C THR A 237 8.53 -5.24 -3.41
N THR A 238 7.67 -4.28 -3.78
CA THR A 238 6.23 -4.34 -3.47
C THR A 238 5.58 -5.53 -4.16
N GLY A 239 5.81 -5.69 -5.47
CA GLY A 239 5.25 -6.80 -6.24
C GLY A 239 5.70 -8.16 -5.70
N GLU A 240 6.99 -8.29 -5.39
CA GLU A 240 7.56 -9.50 -4.81
C GLU A 240 6.96 -9.83 -3.43
N LEU A 241 6.85 -8.86 -2.53
CA LEU A 241 6.27 -9.05 -1.21
C LEU A 241 4.78 -9.40 -1.26
N MET A 242 4.02 -8.83 -2.21
CA MET A 242 2.61 -9.18 -2.43
C MET A 242 2.47 -10.64 -2.87
N LEU A 243 3.20 -11.05 -3.90
CA LEU A 243 3.20 -12.43 -4.39
C LEU A 243 3.62 -13.40 -3.27
N PHE A 244 4.65 -13.05 -2.51
CA PHE A 244 5.14 -13.87 -1.41
C PHE A 244 4.14 -13.99 -0.26
N MET A 245 3.46 -12.90 0.11
CA MET A 245 2.40 -12.94 1.12
C MET A 245 1.22 -13.81 0.68
N ASP A 246 0.87 -13.83 -0.61
CA ASP A 246 -0.18 -14.71 -1.13
C ASP A 246 0.19 -16.19 -1.00
N LEU A 247 1.45 -16.56 -1.23
CA LEU A 247 1.95 -17.92 -1.00
C LEU A 247 1.85 -18.33 0.49
N ILE A 248 2.17 -17.41 1.40
CA ILE A 248 2.04 -17.63 2.84
C ILE A 248 0.57 -17.81 3.20
N ASN A 249 -0.31 -16.95 2.69
CA ASN A 249 -1.74 -17.00 2.96
C ASN A 249 -2.37 -18.30 2.48
N ASP A 250 -2.00 -18.79 1.29
CA ASP A 250 -2.50 -20.06 0.77
C ASP A 250 -2.05 -21.23 1.64
N LEU A 251 -0.76 -21.29 2.01
CA LEU A 251 -0.25 -22.31 2.93
C LEU A 251 -0.98 -22.24 4.30
N TYR A 252 -1.32 -21.03 4.74
CA TYR A 252 -2.08 -20.81 5.97
C TYR A 252 -3.50 -21.38 5.87
N VAL A 253 -4.20 -21.14 4.75
CA VAL A 253 -5.52 -21.74 4.49
C VAL A 253 -5.44 -23.27 4.50
N LEU A 254 -4.40 -23.87 3.92
CA LEU A 254 -4.20 -25.32 3.95
C LEU A 254 -4.03 -25.85 5.38
N MET A 255 -3.23 -25.16 6.20
CA MET A 255 -3.02 -25.52 7.61
C MET A 255 -4.31 -25.44 8.43
N LEU A 256 -5.13 -24.40 8.21
CA LEU A 256 -6.42 -24.24 8.90
C LEU A 256 -7.47 -25.27 8.45
N SER A 257 -7.44 -25.67 7.18
CA SER A 257 -8.49 -26.49 6.57
C SER A 257 -8.22 -28.00 6.60
N ARG A 258 -6.99 -28.44 6.91
CA ARG A 258 -6.54 -29.86 6.87
C ARG A 258 -7.49 -30.86 7.55
N LYS A 259 -8.14 -30.47 8.65
CA LYS A 259 -9.06 -31.32 9.44
C LYS A 259 -10.36 -31.64 8.71
N TRP A 260 -10.75 -30.77 7.76
CA TRP A 260 -12.05 -30.82 7.08
C TRP A 260 -11.95 -30.99 5.57
N ALA A 261 -10.74 -30.84 5.02
CA ALA A 261 -10.48 -31.05 3.61
C ALA A 261 -10.86 -32.48 3.18
N MET A 262 -11.73 -32.58 2.17
CA MET A 262 -12.00 -33.83 1.47
C MET A 262 -11.57 -33.67 0.03
N MET A 263 -10.35 -34.10 -0.27
CA MET A 263 -9.73 -34.07 -1.58
C MET A 263 -9.51 -35.49 -2.08
N GLU A 264 -9.60 -35.70 -3.40
CA GLU A 264 -9.26 -37.00 -3.98
C GLU A 264 -7.76 -37.25 -3.84
N VAL A 265 -7.39 -38.48 -3.47
CA VAL A 265 -5.97 -38.84 -3.23
C VAL A 265 -5.09 -38.56 -4.44
N SER A 266 -5.61 -38.78 -5.65
CA SER A 266 -4.91 -38.47 -6.90
C SER A 266 -4.69 -36.98 -7.12
N GLU A 267 -5.65 -36.15 -6.73
CA GLU A 267 -5.53 -34.69 -6.83
C GLU A 267 -4.56 -34.14 -5.80
N GLU A 268 -4.68 -34.59 -4.55
CA GLU A 268 -3.75 -34.21 -3.48
C GLU A 268 -2.32 -34.66 -3.83
N SER A 269 -2.15 -35.86 -4.38
CA SER A 269 -0.84 -36.36 -4.81
C SER A 269 -0.24 -35.51 -5.92
N LEU A 270 -1.03 -35.10 -6.92
CA LEU A 270 -0.56 -34.22 -8.00
C LEU A 270 -0.08 -32.88 -7.45
N LEU A 271 -0.86 -32.25 -6.57
CA LEU A 271 -0.52 -30.95 -5.99
C LEU A 271 0.72 -31.03 -5.10
N LYS A 272 0.85 -32.09 -4.29
CA LYS A 272 2.07 -32.35 -3.51
C LYS A 272 3.29 -32.56 -4.39
N GLU A 273 3.14 -33.29 -5.49
CA GLU A 273 4.22 -33.55 -6.44
C GLU A 273 4.69 -32.24 -7.08
N LEU A 274 3.77 -31.39 -7.56
CA LEU A 274 4.08 -30.07 -8.11
C LEU A 274 4.84 -29.19 -7.10
N LEU A 275 4.34 -29.07 -5.87
CA LEU A 275 4.99 -28.26 -4.83
C LEU A 275 6.37 -28.83 -4.45
N SER A 276 6.51 -30.15 -4.35
CA SER A 276 7.78 -30.80 -3.99
C SER A 276 8.84 -30.62 -5.08
N GLU A 277 8.44 -30.70 -6.36
CA GLU A 277 9.34 -30.48 -7.49
C GLU A 277 9.84 -29.04 -7.53
N VAL A 278 8.96 -28.04 -7.40
CA VAL A 278 9.37 -26.62 -7.34
C VAL A 278 10.23 -26.35 -6.10
N GLN A 279 9.86 -26.90 -4.94
CA GLN A 279 10.65 -26.74 -3.71
C GLN A 279 12.06 -27.31 -3.85
N SER A 280 12.21 -28.45 -4.53
CA SER A 280 13.52 -29.04 -4.81
C SER A 280 14.38 -28.14 -5.70
N LEU A 281 13.79 -27.43 -6.66
CA LEU A 281 14.52 -26.46 -7.49
C LEU A 281 15.05 -25.28 -6.66
N PHE A 282 14.29 -24.80 -5.67
CA PHE A 282 14.77 -23.80 -4.72
C PHE A 282 15.90 -24.34 -3.81
N GLU A 283 15.84 -25.59 -3.36
CA GLU A 283 16.93 -26.22 -2.58
C GLU A 283 18.24 -26.30 -3.38
N GLU A 284 18.14 -26.44 -4.71
CA GLU A 284 19.28 -26.44 -5.63
C GLU A 284 19.79 -25.03 -5.98
N GLY A 285 19.17 -23.97 -5.43
CA GLY A 285 19.61 -22.59 -5.54
C GLY A 285 18.91 -21.76 -6.62
N ALA A 286 17.76 -22.19 -7.14
CA ALA A 286 16.96 -21.46 -8.13
C ALA A 286 17.71 -21.04 -9.42
N VAL A 287 18.67 -21.84 -9.86
CA VAL A 287 19.47 -21.58 -11.07
C VAL A 287 19.06 -22.44 -12.27
N LYS A 288 18.13 -23.37 -12.09
CA LYS A 288 17.76 -24.33 -13.12
C LYS A 288 16.49 -23.87 -13.84
N ALA A 289 16.49 -24.02 -15.15
CA ALA A 289 15.26 -23.92 -15.93
C ALA A 289 14.25 -24.96 -15.42
N ILE A 290 12.98 -24.58 -15.40
CA ILE A 290 11.89 -25.44 -14.98
C ILE A 290 11.81 -26.66 -15.93
N PRO A 291 11.77 -27.89 -15.40
CA PRO A 291 11.57 -29.09 -16.20
C PRO A 291 10.25 -29.04 -16.98
N ARG A 292 10.28 -29.46 -18.26
CA ARG A 292 9.09 -29.44 -19.11
C ARG A 292 7.97 -30.33 -18.55
N GLU A 293 8.33 -31.44 -17.92
CA GLU A 293 7.38 -32.35 -17.28
C GLU A 293 6.59 -31.67 -16.17
N LEU A 294 7.21 -30.74 -15.43
CA LEU A 294 6.56 -29.94 -14.39
C LEU A 294 5.57 -28.95 -15.03
N THR A 295 5.96 -28.27 -16.10
CA THR A 295 5.06 -27.39 -16.87
C THR A 295 3.88 -28.16 -17.48
N ASP A 296 4.11 -29.34 -18.04
CA ASP A 296 3.07 -30.17 -18.65
C ASP A 296 2.02 -30.59 -17.61
N LYS A 297 2.42 -30.86 -16.36
CA LYS A 297 1.50 -31.17 -15.26
C LYS A 297 0.60 -30.00 -14.87
N LEU A 298 0.99 -28.76 -15.09
CA LEU A 298 0.14 -27.59 -14.81
C LEU A 298 -1.13 -27.58 -15.64
N SER A 299 -1.10 -28.14 -16.87
CA SER A 299 -2.29 -28.28 -17.71
C SER A 299 -3.41 -29.10 -17.04
N MET A 300 -3.06 -29.97 -16.08
CA MET A 300 -4.03 -30.74 -15.31
C MET A 300 -4.77 -29.92 -14.25
N LEU A 301 -4.34 -28.69 -14.00
CA LEU A 301 -4.98 -27.73 -13.09
C LEU A 301 -5.89 -26.72 -13.80
N GLU A 302 -5.89 -26.70 -15.14
CA GLU A 302 -6.68 -25.76 -15.94
C GLU A 302 -8.18 -25.83 -15.59
N GLY A 303 -8.79 -24.67 -15.32
CA GLY A 303 -10.21 -24.56 -14.95
C GLY A 303 -10.56 -25.00 -13.52
N LYS A 304 -9.63 -25.64 -12.79
CA LYS A 304 -9.88 -26.11 -11.43
C LYS A 304 -9.92 -24.96 -10.42
N GLN A 305 -9.01 -24.00 -10.56
CA GLN A 305 -8.93 -22.86 -9.67
C GLN A 305 -10.26 -22.08 -9.68
N GLU A 306 -10.77 -21.76 -10.87
CA GLU A 306 -12.04 -21.05 -11.07
C GLU A 306 -13.22 -21.87 -10.53
N THR A 307 -13.24 -23.17 -10.84
CA THR A 307 -14.28 -24.08 -10.35
C THR A 307 -14.34 -24.11 -8.82
N TYR A 308 -13.20 -24.17 -8.13
CA TYR A 308 -13.17 -24.18 -6.67
C TYR A 308 -13.48 -22.82 -6.06
N PHE A 309 -13.06 -21.74 -6.71
CA PHE A 309 -13.41 -20.38 -6.30
C PHE A 309 -14.93 -20.14 -6.38
N GLU A 310 -15.57 -20.51 -7.49
CA GLU A 310 -17.03 -20.41 -7.64
C GLU A 310 -17.77 -21.22 -6.56
N GLN A 311 -17.26 -22.42 -6.24
CA GLN A 311 -17.82 -23.24 -5.18
C GLN A 311 -17.70 -22.59 -3.80
N TRP A 312 -16.54 -22.00 -3.50
CA TRP A 312 -16.31 -21.23 -2.29
C TRP A 312 -17.31 -20.07 -2.17
N MET A 313 -17.38 -19.21 -3.19
CA MET A 313 -18.27 -18.04 -3.22
C MET A 313 -19.74 -18.42 -3.06
N ARG A 314 -20.19 -19.47 -3.76
CA ARG A 314 -21.56 -19.97 -3.62
C ARG A 314 -21.85 -20.40 -2.18
N LEU A 315 -20.95 -21.14 -1.55
CA LEU A 315 -21.13 -21.62 -0.19
C LEU A 315 -21.06 -20.49 0.84
N GLU A 316 -20.22 -19.47 0.62
CA GLU A 316 -20.13 -18.28 1.47
C GLU A 316 -21.47 -17.54 1.57
N THR A 317 -22.13 -17.30 0.43
CA THR A 317 -23.45 -16.64 0.41
C THR A 317 -24.52 -17.40 1.20
N GLU A 318 -24.41 -18.73 1.29
CA GLU A 318 -25.32 -19.58 2.07
C GLU A 318 -24.98 -19.63 3.58
N VAL A 319 -23.79 -19.18 3.97
CA VAL A 319 -23.21 -19.32 5.32
C VAL A 319 -23.08 -17.98 6.07
N LYS A 320 -23.33 -16.83 5.42
CA LYS A 320 -23.23 -15.42 5.90
C LYS A 320 -23.59 -15.07 7.37
N ASN A 321 -24.27 -15.95 8.12
CA ASN A 321 -24.60 -15.78 9.55
C ASN A 321 -23.94 -16.84 10.47
N ALA A 322 -22.85 -17.50 10.07
CA ALA A 322 -22.23 -18.61 10.82
C ALA A 322 -20.73 -18.45 11.16
N ALA A 323 -20.08 -17.39 10.68
CA ALA A 323 -18.74 -16.96 11.10
C ALA A 323 -18.74 -16.25 12.48
N ASP A 324 -19.92 -15.77 12.93
CA ASP A 324 -20.15 -15.22 14.27
C ASP A 324 -20.30 -16.28 15.37
N GLY A 325 -20.26 -17.56 15.01
CA GLY A 325 -20.22 -18.63 16.00
C GLY A 325 -18.86 -18.63 16.68
N GLY A 326 -18.80 -18.38 17.99
CA GLY A 326 -17.57 -18.49 18.80
C GLY A 326 -17.02 -19.92 18.94
N ASP A 327 -17.34 -20.82 18.00
CA ASP A 327 -16.81 -22.17 17.94
C ASP A 327 -15.60 -22.26 16.99
N GLU A 328 -14.80 -23.31 17.14
CA GLU A 328 -13.55 -23.53 16.39
C GLU A 328 -13.75 -23.44 14.86
N ASP A 329 -14.81 -24.06 14.34
CA ASP A 329 -15.15 -24.05 12.90
C ASP A 329 -15.49 -22.64 12.39
N GLY A 330 -16.16 -21.81 13.20
CA GLY A 330 -16.51 -20.43 12.86
C GLY A 330 -15.27 -19.53 12.81
N GLU A 331 -14.37 -19.68 13.78
CA GLU A 331 -13.12 -18.92 13.83
C GLU A 331 -12.16 -19.29 12.69
N ILE A 332 -12.07 -20.58 12.34
CA ILE A 332 -11.32 -21.04 11.15
C ILE A 332 -11.88 -20.39 9.89
N LEU A 333 -13.21 -20.41 9.72
CA LEU A 333 -13.84 -19.86 8.52
C LEU A 333 -13.60 -18.35 8.40
N ARG A 334 -13.72 -17.61 9.51
CA ARG A 334 -13.42 -16.16 9.55
C ARG A 334 -11.98 -15.88 9.10
N LYS A 335 -11.00 -16.64 9.60
CA LYS A 335 -9.60 -16.46 9.19
C LYS A 335 -9.40 -16.79 7.71
N ILE A 336 -10.03 -17.85 7.19
CA ILE A 336 -9.98 -18.20 5.76
C ILE A 336 -10.59 -17.08 4.92
N GLU A 337 -11.73 -16.51 5.31
CA GLU A 337 -12.36 -15.38 4.62
C GLU A 337 -11.41 -14.17 4.54
N LEU A 338 -10.67 -13.87 5.61
CA LEU A 338 -9.68 -12.79 5.61
C LEU A 338 -8.46 -13.10 4.73
N LEU A 339 -7.93 -14.33 4.80
CA LEU A 339 -6.80 -14.80 4.01
C LEU A 339 -7.10 -14.86 2.50
N MET A 340 -8.36 -15.07 2.15
CA MET A 340 -8.85 -15.14 0.77
C MET A 340 -9.44 -13.81 0.28
N SER A 341 -9.40 -12.75 1.10
CA SER A 341 -9.88 -11.43 0.72
C SER A 341 -8.93 -10.76 -0.28
N ASP A 342 -9.39 -9.66 -0.89
CA ASP A 342 -8.58 -8.83 -1.80
C ASP A 342 -7.40 -8.13 -1.10
N SER A 343 -7.24 -8.29 0.23
CA SER A 343 -6.15 -7.71 1.01
C SER A 343 -5.24 -8.79 1.59
N SER A 344 -4.13 -9.07 0.91
CA SER A 344 -3.16 -10.10 1.31
C SER A 344 -2.58 -9.89 2.73
N PHE A 345 -2.50 -8.64 3.18
CA PHE A 345 -1.91 -8.26 4.48
C PHE A 345 -2.95 -8.11 5.61
N MET A 346 -4.22 -8.46 5.37
CA MET A 346 -5.30 -8.33 6.36
C MET A 346 -4.95 -8.97 7.71
N SER A 347 -5.19 -8.30 8.84
CA SER A 347 -4.92 -8.87 10.16
C SER A 347 -5.86 -10.05 10.46
N LEU A 348 -5.29 -11.16 10.94
CA LEU A 348 -6.06 -12.34 11.33
C LEU A 348 -6.56 -12.26 12.77
N GLU A 349 -6.11 -11.28 13.56
CA GLU A 349 -6.56 -11.10 14.93
C GLU A 349 -7.95 -10.45 14.97
N ARG A 350 -8.71 -10.72 16.04
CA ARG A 350 -9.95 -9.98 16.26
C ARG A 350 -9.60 -8.58 16.77
N PRO A 351 -10.32 -7.53 16.33
CA PRO A 351 -10.23 -6.23 16.97
C PRO A 351 -10.44 -6.40 18.48
N GLY A 352 -9.56 -5.81 19.30
CA GLY A 352 -9.68 -5.90 20.76
C GLY A 352 -10.96 -5.24 21.29
N ASP A 353 -11.17 -5.33 22.61
CA ASP A 353 -12.36 -4.83 23.34
C ASP A 353 -12.69 -3.33 23.14
N ARG A 354 -11.84 -2.57 22.43
CA ARG A 354 -12.06 -1.16 22.07
C ARG A 354 -12.84 -0.97 20.76
N ALA A 355 -13.22 -2.03 20.06
CA ALA A 355 -13.96 -1.93 18.80
C ALA A 355 -15.30 -1.16 18.94
N ASP A 356 -15.93 -1.26 20.11
CA ASP A 356 -17.21 -0.57 20.42
C ASP A 356 -17.02 0.80 21.07
N GLN A 357 -15.79 1.20 21.39
CA GLN A 357 -15.53 2.52 21.94
C GLN A 357 -15.79 3.57 20.86
N LYS A 358 -16.57 4.60 21.22
CA LYS A 358 -16.82 5.75 20.35
C LYS A 358 -15.86 6.88 20.65
N VAL A 359 -15.54 7.64 19.62
CA VAL A 359 -14.72 8.84 19.73
C VAL A 359 -15.54 9.98 20.34
N ASP A 360 -15.15 10.43 21.52
CA ASP A 360 -15.63 11.68 22.11
C ASP A 360 -14.65 12.84 21.87
N GLU A 361 -15.04 14.06 22.27
CA GLU A 361 -14.25 15.27 22.05
C GLU A 361 -12.91 15.24 22.78
N GLU A 362 -12.87 14.72 24.01
CA GLU A 362 -11.66 14.68 24.83
C GLU A 362 -10.64 13.69 24.26
N LEU A 363 -11.10 12.50 23.85
CA LEU A 363 -10.25 11.49 23.21
C LEU A 363 -9.69 12.01 21.89
N MET A 364 -10.51 12.64 21.05
CA MET A 364 -10.06 13.22 19.80
C MET A 364 -9.01 14.32 20.04
N ALA A 365 -9.28 15.26 20.94
CA ALA A 365 -8.36 16.34 21.26
C ALA A 365 -7.01 15.79 21.77
N GLY A 366 -7.02 14.83 22.69
CA GLY A 366 -5.80 14.24 23.22
C GLY A 366 -4.96 13.48 22.16
N LYS A 367 -5.61 12.77 21.23
CA LYS A 367 -4.92 12.09 20.13
C LYS A 367 -4.32 13.09 19.12
N LEU A 368 -5.06 14.15 18.78
CA LEU A 368 -4.58 15.20 17.88
C LEU A 368 -3.45 16.00 18.52
N GLU A 369 -3.54 16.34 19.80
CA GLU A 369 -2.47 17.03 20.53
C GLU A 369 -1.17 16.20 20.49
N ARG A 370 -1.26 14.90 20.75
CA ARG A 370 -0.11 14.00 20.63
C ARG A 370 0.46 13.99 19.22
N PHE A 371 -0.38 13.85 18.20
CA PHE A 371 0.05 13.84 16.81
C PHE A 371 0.72 15.16 16.40
N PHE A 372 0.17 16.31 16.79
CA PHE A 372 0.78 17.62 16.54
C PHE A 372 2.11 17.82 17.29
N GLY A 373 2.24 17.23 18.48
CA GLY A 373 3.50 17.14 19.20
C GLY A 373 4.56 16.35 18.44
N GLU A 374 4.19 15.16 17.93
CA GLU A 374 5.05 14.30 17.11
C GLU A 374 5.52 15.04 15.83
N LEU A 375 4.61 15.71 15.11
CA LEU A 375 4.95 16.55 13.95
C LEU A 375 5.90 17.69 14.29
N SER A 376 5.62 18.40 15.39
CA SER A 376 6.43 19.55 15.79
C SER A 376 7.87 19.17 16.11
N ALA A 377 8.07 18.01 16.75
CA ALA A 377 9.38 17.44 17.02
C ALA A 377 10.07 16.99 15.72
N ALA A 378 9.36 16.27 14.84
CA ALA A 378 9.93 15.78 13.59
C ALA A 378 10.34 16.89 12.61
N TRP A 379 9.68 18.05 12.67
CA TRP A 379 10.02 19.21 11.84
C TRP A 379 11.19 20.05 12.38
N GLU A 380 11.69 19.77 13.58
CA GLU A 380 12.82 20.50 14.14
C GLU A 380 14.09 20.28 13.30
N GLY A 381 14.75 21.38 12.92
CA GLY A 381 15.95 21.34 12.07
C GLY A 381 15.73 20.92 10.61
N LYS A 382 14.52 20.50 10.21
CA LYS A 382 14.23 20.09 8.83
C LYS A 382 14.09 21.29 7.87
N PRO A 383 14.45 21.15 6.58
CA PRO A 383 14.24 22.20 5.59
C PRO A 383 12.75 22.57 5.45
N LYS A 384 12.46 23.88 5.32
CA LYS A 384 11.09 24.37 5.14
C LYS A 384 10.37 23.76 3.93
N VAL A 385 11.12 23.43 2.87
CA VAL A 385 10.57 22.79 1.66
C VAL A 385 10.08 21.37 1.95
N LEU A 386 10.80 20.61 2.77
CA LEU A 386 10.40 19.27 3.20
C LEU A 386 9.19 19.34 4.14
N VAL A 387 9.19 20.29 5.09
CA VAL A 387 8.01 20.49 5.97
C VAL A 387 6.76 20.83 5.16
N ARG A 388 6.89 21.64 4.10
CA ARG A 388 5.77 21.95 3.19
C ARG A 388 5.31 20.74 2.40
N ALA A 389 6.24 19.89 1.93
CA ALA A 389 5.92 18.63 1.27
C ALA A 389 5.06 17.73 2.18
N VAL A 390 5.51 17.53 3.42
CA VAL A 390 4.79 16.75 4.44
C VAL A 390 3.42 17.36 4.75
N MET A 391 3.32 18.69 4.89
CA MET A 391 2.02 19.35 5.05
C MET A 391 1.10 19.10 3.85
N SER A 392 1.62 19.16 2.63
CA SER A 392 0.86 18.89 1.40
C SER A 392 0.30 17.47 1.40
N LYS A 393 1.15 16.48 1.68
CA LYS A 393 0.79 15.05 1.75
C LYS A 393 -0.29 14.78 2.82
N ILE A 394 -0.13 15.35 4.02
CA ILE A 394 -1.14 15.23 5.08
C ILE A 394 -2.49 15.82 4.62
N LEU A 395 -2.50 17.04 4.07
CA LEU A 395 -3.75 17.69 3.68
C LEU A 395 -4.46 16.95 2.55
N SER A 396 -3.73 16.33 1.61
CA SER A 396 -4.33 15.54 0.54
C SER A 396 -4.92 14.20 1.00
N ARG A 397 -4.55 13.69 2.18
CA ARG A 397 -5.15 12.45 2.72
C ARG A 397 -6.35 12.69 3.62
N LEU A 398 -6.55 13.91 4.12
CA LEU A 398 -7.68 14.21 5.00
C LEU A 398 -9.00 14.06 4.27
N PRO A 399 -10.06 13.56 4.94
CA PRO A 399 -11.42 13.76 4.49
C PRO A 399 -11.65 15.24 4.15
N VAL A 400 -12.45 15.51 3.11
CA VAL A 400 -12.70 16.89 2.66
C VAL A 400 -13.21 17.74 3.82
N PHE A 401 -12.43 18.76 4.16
CA PHE A 401 -12.61 19.65 5.31
C PHE A 401 -13.14 21.03 4.90
N PHE A 402 -13.67 21.13 3.67
CA PHE A 402 -14.30 22.33 3.14
C PHE A 402 -15.81 22.16 3.19
N ASP A 403 -16.51 23.16 3.73
CA ASP A 403 -17.97 23.14 3.85
C ASP A 403 -18.67 23.49 2.52
N SER A 404 -17.95 24.08 1.57
CA SER A 404 -18.48 24.44 0.26
C SER A 404 -17.42 24.56 -0.84
N LEU A 405 -17.85 24.50 -2.10
CA LEU A 405 -17.00 24.74 -3.27
C LEU A 405 -16.39 26.16 -3.29
N GLU A 406 -17.04 27.13 -2.64
CA GLU A 406 -16.48 28.47 -2.50
C GLU A 406 -15.26 28.48 -1.56
N GLU A 407 -15.26 27.67 -0.51
CA GLU A 407 -14.08 27.53 0.35
C GLU A 407 -12.93 26.84 -0.38
N VAL A 408 -13.23 25.84 -1.22
CA VAL A 408 -12.25 25.21 -2.11
C VAL A 408 -11.64 26.25 -3.04
N ARG A 409 -12.48 27.06 -3.72
CA ARG A 409 -12.04 28.13 -4.62
C ARG A 409 -11.14 29.13 -3.90
N LEU A 410 -11.54 29.59 -2.71
CA LEU A 410 -10.77 30.53 -1.89
C LEU A 410 -9.43 29.91 -1.44
N TYR A 411 -9.40 28.62 -1.14
CA TYR A 411 -8.18 27.91 -0.79
C TYR A 411 -7.20 27.82 -1.98
N VAL A 412 -7.71 27.46 -3.17
CA VAL A 412 -6.92 27.42 -4.41
C VAL A 412 -6.33 28.80 -4.72
N GLU A 413 -7.18 29.82 -4.77
CA GLU A 413 -6.80 31.21 -5.04
C GLU A 413 -5.77 31.71 -4.01
N GLY A 414 -6.01 31.45 -2.73
CA GLY A 414 -5.10 31.83 -1.65
C GLY A 414 -3.74 31.12 -1.71
N SER A 415 -3.72 29.83 -2.08
CA SER A 415 -2.49 29.06 -2.23
C SER A 415 -1.63 29.60 -3.36
N LEU A 416 -2.23 29.87 -4.53
CA LEU A 416 -1.54 30.47 -5.66
C LEU A 416 -1.02 31.88 -5.34
N ARG A 417 -1.85 32.76 -4.77
CA ARG A 417 -1.50 34.14 -4.42
C ARG A 417 -0.40 34.24 -3.38
N SER A 418 -0.43 33.39 -2.36
CA SER A 418 0.51 33.43 -1.24
C SER A 418 1.91 32.94 -1.62
N CYS A 419 2.05 32.18 -2.71
CA CYS A 419 3.35 31.80 -3.24
C CYS A 419 3.99 32.97 -4.01
N SER A 420 5.25 33.28 -3.75
CA SER A 420 5.98 34.33 -4.49
C SER A 420 6.93 33.77 -5.55
N ASP A 421 7.12 32.45 -5.60
CA ASP A 421 7.99 31.78 -6.57
C ASP A 421 7.15 31.41 -7.80
N SER A 422 7.32 32.15 -8.91
CA SER A 422 6.53 31.93 -10.12
C SER A 422 6.76 30.55 -10.72
N LYS A 423 7.99 30.04 -10.64
CA LYS A 423 8.34 28.70 -11.15
C LYS A 423 7.65 27.61 -10.35
N GLU A 424 7.57 27.77 -9.03
CA GLU A 424 6.83 26.83 -8.17
C GLU A 424 5.34 26.77 -8.53
N LYS A 425 4.72 27.92 -8.83
CA LYS A 425 3.31 27.95 -9.26
C LYS A 425 3.10 27.31 -10.62
N GLU A 426 3.98 27.61 -11.58
CA GLU A 426 3.92 27.00 -12.92
C GLU A 426 4.07 25.48 -12.83
N ILE A 427 4.95 24.97 -11.97
CA ILE A 427 5.06 23.53 -11.69
C ILE A 427 3.79 22.98 -11.04
N SER A 428 3.23 23.65 -10.02
CA SER A 428 1.93 23.25 -9.43
C SER A 428 0.88 23.07 -10.51
N MET A 429 0.75 24.04 -11.42
CA MET A 429 -0.24 23.98 -12.50
C MET A 429 0.08 22.90 -13.51
N ARG A 430 1.35 22.68 -13.85
CA ARG A 430 1.75 21.55 -14.71
C ARG A 430 1.34 20.22 -14.08
N LEU A 431 1.63 20.01 -12.80
CA LEU A 431 1.25 18.80 -12.07
C LEU A 431 -0.27 18.62 -12.04
N ILE A 432 -1.03 19.69 -11.80
CA ILE A 432 -2.49 19.63 -11.84
C ILE A 432 -3.00 19.31 -13.25
N ARG A 433 -2.43 19.89 -14.30
CA ARG A 433 -2.81 19.58 -15.68
C ARG A 433 -2.52 18.13 -16.06
N MET A 434 -1.43 17.55 -15.56
CA MET A 434 -1.18 16.12 -15.74
C MET A 434 -2.27 15.25 -15.08
N LEU A 435 -2.82 15.67 -13.92
CA LEU A 435 -3.99 15.01 -13.34
C LEU A 435 -5.23 15.12 -14.25
N ILE A 436 -5.47 16.30 -14.83
CA ILE A 436 -6.58 16.53 -15.77
C ILE A 436 -6.43 15.63 -17.00
N GLU A 437 -5.23 15.57 -17.57
CA GLU A 437 -4.93 14.74 -18.75
C GLU A 437 -5.09 13.25 -18.46
N GLN A 438 -4.65 12.79 -17.30
CA GLN A 438 -4.79 11.40 -16.86
C GLN A 438 -6.26 11.01 -16.68
N ASP A 439 -7.06 11.85 -16.01
CA ASP A 439 -8.51 11.62 -15.84
C ASP A 439 -9.23 11.51 -17.20
N ILE A 440 -8.84 12.32 -18.19
CA ILE A 440 -9.43 12.26 -19.54
C ILE A 440 -9.05 10.95 -20.22
N PHE A 441 -7.80 10.52 -20.12
CA PHE A 441 -7.33 9.27 -20.72
C PHE A 441 -8.05 8.06 -20.11
N ASP A 442 -8.17 8.02 -18.78
CA ASP A 442 -8.86 6.93 -18.08
C ASP A 442 -10.35 6.86 -18.47
N LEU A 443 -10.99 7.99 -18.80
CA LEU A 443 -12.38 8.03 -19.29
C LEU A 443 -12.54 7.56 -20.75
N GLU A 444 -11.50 7.63 -21.59
CA GLU A 444 -11.55 7.19 -22.99
C GLU A 444 -11.31 5.68 -23.15
N ASP A 445 -10.71 5.02 -22.17
CA ASP A 445 -10.45 3.57 -22.13
C ASP A 445 -11.62 2.74 -21.55
N TYR A 446 -12.71 3.38 -21.11
CA TYR A 446 -14.00 2.76 -20.72
C TYR A 446 -15.10 3.01 -21.77
#